data_AF-A0AAV1Q4Y4-F1
#
_entry.id   AF-A0AAV1Q4Y4-F1
#
_cell.length_a   1.000
_cell.length_b   1.000
_cell.length_c   1.000
_cell.angle_alpha   90.00
_cell.angle_beta   90.00
_cell.angle_gamma   90.00
#
_symmetry.space_group_name_H-M   'P 1'
#
loop_
_entity.id
_entity.type
_entity.pdbx_description
1 polymer ?
#
loop_
_entity_poly.entity_id
_entity_poly.type
_entity_poly.pdbx_seq_one_letter_code
_entity_poly.pdbx_strand_id
1 'polypeptide(L)' 'VTSTYYCQRKTARWPMVVFFKMLDVSAYNAFVLWMEDNPRWKQGKYFKRRLFLEDLGKAMLAPYIQQRQHLPRTPASAGL' A
#
# COMPACT_ATOMS: atom_id res chain seq x y z
N VAL A 1 13.52 -13.22 7.09
CA VAL A 1 13.57 -12.59 5.74
C VAL A 1 12.33 -11.73 5.42
N THR A 2 11.19 -11.88 6.10
CA THR A 2 10.01 -11.00 5.95
C THR A 2 10.02 -9.72 6.80
N SER A 3 11.01 -9.53 7.68
CA SER A 3 10.99 -8.47 8.71
C SER A 3 11.24 -7.03 8.23
N THR A 4 11.63 -6.80 6.98
CA THR A 4 12.01 -5.45 6.50
C THR A 4 10.82 -4.58 6.10
N TYR A 5 9.69 -5.18 5.74
CA TYR A 5 8.45 -4.49 5.39
C TYR A 5 7.26 -5.25 5.97
N TYR A 6 6.79 -4.82 7.14
CA TYR A 6 5.60 -5.34 7.80
C TYR A 6 4.68 -4.20 8.24
N CYS A 7 3.38 -4.40 8.11
CA CYS A 7 2.34 -3.43 8.48
C CYS A 7 1.80 -3.63 9.90
N GLN A 8 2.33 -4.61 10.64
CA GLN A 8 1.89 -4.94 11.99
C GLN A 8 2.03 -3.75 12.94
N ARG A 9 0.94 -3.42 13.63
CA ARG A 9 0.90 -2.43 14.71
C ARG A 9 0.54 -3.11 16.03
N LYS A 10 0.96 -2.51 17.15
CA LYS A 10 0.55 -2.95 18.49
C LYS A 10 -0.97 -2.89 18.60
N THR A 11 -1.59 -4.01 18.96
CA THR A 11 -3.05 -4.14 19.10
C THR A 11 -3.38 -5.19 20.15
N ALA A 12 -4.48 -5.00 20.87
CA ALA A 12 -5.03 -6.00 21.81
C ALA A 12 -6.05 -6.94 21.14
N ARG A 13 -6.35 -6.73 19.84
CA ARG A 13 -7.37 -7.49 19.10
C ARG A 13 -6.70 -8.51 18.20
N TRP A 14 -6.75 -9.79 18.55
CA TRP A 14 -6.12 -10.88 17.79
C TRP A 14 -6.51 -10.94 16.30
N PRO A 15 -7.76 -10.66 15.87
CA PRO A 15 -8.11 -10.75 14.45
C PRO A 15 -7.35 -9.73 13.61
N MET A 16 -7.04 -8.57 14.20
CA MET A 16 -6.30 -7.52 13.52
C MET A 16 -4.83 -7.93 13.29
N VAL A 17 -4.24 -8.75 14.17
CA VAL A 17 -2.92 -9.32 13.97
C VAL A 17 -2.91 -10.22 12.74
N VAL A 18 -3.92 -11.09 12.60
CA VAL A 18 -4.08 -11.96 11.43
C VAL A 18 -4.24 -11.14 10.16
N PHE A 19 -5.08 -10.11 10.19
CA PHE A 19 -5.26 -9.21 9.05
C PHE A 19 -3.95 -8.54 8.60
N PHE A 20 -3.13 -8.04 9.53
CA PHE A 20 -1.83 -7.47 9.17
C PHE A 20 -0.91 -8.50 8.50
N LYS A 21 -0.91 -9.74 8.98
CA LYS A 21 -0.13 -10.82 8.35
C LYS A 21 -0.66 -11.17 6.95
N MET A 22 -1.98 -11.19 6.77
CA MET A 22 -2.59 -11.37 5.45
C MET A 22 -2.14 -10.29 4.46
N LEU A 23 -2.10 -9.02 4.89
CA LEU A 23 -1.60 -7.92 4.06
C LEU A 23 -0.12 -8.08 3.70
N ASP A 24 0.73 -8.38 4.69
CA ASP A 24 2.17 -8.52 4.48
C ASP A 24 2.50 -9.65 3.49
N VAL A 25 1.85 -10.81 3.63
CA VAL A 25 2.03 -11.97 2.74
C VAL A 25 1.49 -11.69 1.36
N SER A 26 0.28 -11.12 1.25
CA SER A 26 -0.35 -10.83 -0.04
C SER A 26 0.46 -9.82 -0.86
N ALA A 27 0.96 -8.75 -0.21
CA ALA A 27 1.77 -7.75 -0.89
C ALA A 27 3.12 -8.30 -1.37
N TYR A 28 3.74 -9.22 -0.61
CA TYR A 28 4.96 -9.88 -1.05
C TYR A 28 4.71 -10.84 -2.22
N ASN A 29 3.64 -11.63 -2.16
CA ASN A 29 3.28 -12.52 -3.26
C ASN A 29 2.98 -11.74 -4.55
N ALA A 30 2.24 -10.64 -4.45
CA ALA A 30 1.99 -9.74 -5.58
C ALA A 30 3.30 -9.16 -6.14
N PHE A 31 4.25 -8.79 -5.28
CA PHE A 31 5.56 -8.32 -5.72
C PHE A 31 6.34 -9.37 -6.51
N VAL A 32 6.33 -10.63 -6.06
CA VAL A 32 7.01 -11.74 -6.75
C VAL A 32 6.39 -11.96 -8.13
N LEU A 33 5.05 -12.05 -8.20
CA LEU A 33 4.34 -12.21 -9.48
C LEU A 33 4.59 -11.04 -10.44
N TRP A 34 4.59 -9.80 -9.92
CA TRP A 34 4.89 -8.62 -10.72
C TRP A 34 6.31 -8.65 -11.29
N MET A 35 7.30 -9.04 -10.49
CA MET A 35 8.69 -9.13 -10.93
C MET A 35 8.92 -10.21 -12.00
N GLU A 36 8.15 -11.31 -11.93
CA GLU A 36 8.20 -12.38 -12.94
C GLU A 36 7.64 -11.90 -14.27
N ASP A 37 6.48 -11.25 -14.25
CA ASP A 37 5.83 -10.71 -15.45
C ASP A 37 6.59 -9.50 -16.03
N ASN A 38 7.25 -8.70 -15.18
CA ASN A 38 7.91 -7.45 -15.56
C ASN A 38 9.40 -7.42 -15.17
N PRO A 39 10.25 -8.26 -15.78
CA PRO A 39 11.64 -8.43 -15.34
C PRO A 39 12.51 -7.16 -15.52
N ARG A 40 12.16 -6.30 -16.49
CA ARG A 40 12.85 -5.03 -16.76
C ARG A 40 12.38 -3.89 -15.86
N TRP A 41 11.32 -4.09 -15.05
CA TRP A 41 10.79 -3.04 -14.19
C TRP A 41 11.83 -2.63 -13.13
N LYS A 42 12.08 -1.32 -13.07
CA LYS A 42 13.07 -0.66 -12.19
C LYS A 42 14.45 -1.36 -12.21
N GLN A 43 14.91 -1.77 -13.40
CA GLN A 43 16.23 -2.41 -13.59
C GLN A 43 17.36 -1.57 -12.97
N GLY A 44 18.36 -2.24 -12.39
CA GLY A 44 19.49 -1.59 -11.71
C GLY A 44 19.18 -1.03 -10.31
N LYS A 45 17.93 -1.10 -9.82
CA LYS A 45 17.60 -0.74 -8.43
C LYS A 45 17.68 -1.95 -7.51
N TYR A 46 18.33 -1.79 -6.36
CA TYR A 46 18.44 -2.83 -5.33
C TYR A 46 17.22 -2.91 -4.39
N PHE A 47 16.43 -1.84 -4.30
CA PHE A 47 15.30 -1.71 -3.36
C PHE A 47 13.92 -1.85 -4.06
N LYS A 48 13.80 -2.78 -5.01
CA LYS A 48 12.59 -2.95 -5.83
C LYS A 48 11.33 -3.24 -5.02
N ARG A 49 11.43 -4.04 -3.94
CA ARG A 49 10.30 -4.33 -3.05
C ARG A 49 9.71 -3.06 -2.42
N ARG A 50 10.56 -2.11 -2.00
CA ARG A 50 10.12 -0.83 -1.44
C ARG A 50 9.34 -0.03 -2.47
N LEU A 51 9.89 0.09 -3.68
CA LEU A 51 9.26 0.83 -4.78
C LEU A 51 7.91 0.22 -5.13
N PHE A 52 7.83 -1.11 -5.15
CA PHE A 52 6.59 -1.81 -5.44
C PHE A 52 5.53 -1.51 -4.39
N LEU A 53 5.87 -1.58 -3.10
CA LEU A 53 4.94 -1.28 -2.01
C LEU A 53 4.49 0.19 -2.02
N GLU A 54 5.37 1.11 -2.42
CA GLU A 54 5.04 2.52 -2.56
C GLU A 54 4.05 2.76 -3.71
N ASP A 55 4.34 2.19 -4.89
CA ASP A 55 3.47 2.30 -6.07
C ASP A 55 2.13 1.61 -5.82
N LEU A 56 2.12 0.44 -5.17
CA LEU A 56 0.92 -0.28 -4.75
C LEU A 56 0.05 0.59 -3.82
N GLY A 57 0.64 1.16 -2.78
CA GLY A 57 -0.08 2.01 -1.82
C GLY A 57 -0.70 3.24 -2.49
N LYS A 58 0.04 3.89 -3.40
CA LYS A 58 -0.47 5.04 -4.17
C LYS A 58 -1.62 4.62 -5.08
N ALA A 59 -1.49 3.51 -5.80
CA ALA A 59 -2.53 3.00 -6.70
C ALA A 59 -3.83 2.67 -5.94
N MET A 60 -3.73 2.01 -4.78
CA MET A 60 -4.89 1.68 -3.95
C MET A 60 -5.60 2.92 -3.40
N LEU A 61 -4.86 3.97 -3.06
CA LEU A 61 -5.39 5.17 -2.43
C LEU A 61 -5.87 6.23 -3.43
N ALA A 62 -5.39 6.20 -4.69
CA ALA A 62 -5.73 7.19 -5.72
C ALA A 62 -7.24 7.47 -5.85
N PRO A 63 -8.15 6.48 -5.98
CA PRO A 63 -9.58 6.75 -6.12
C PRO A 63 -10.17 7.42 -4.87
N TYR A 64 -9.71 7.03 -3.67
CA TYR A 64 -10.16 7.62 -2.41
C TYR A 64 -9.65 9.05 -2.22
N ILE A 65 -8.44 9.34 -2.69
CA ILE A 65 -7.89 10.70 -2.67
C ILE A 65 -8.71 11.60 -3.60
N GLN A 66 -9.03 11.14 -4.82
CA GLN A 66 -9.88 11.86 -5.76
C GLN A 66 -11.27 12.13 -5.16
N GLN A 67 -11.91 11.12 -4.56
CA GLN A 67 -13.20 11.30 -3.91
C GLN A 67 -13.17 12.35 -2.79
N ARG A 68 -12.09 12.41 -2.00
CA ARG A 68 -11.92 13.42 -0.94
C ARG A 68 -11.69 14.83 -1.47
N GLN A 69 -11.17 15.01 -2.68
CA GLN A 69 -11.01 16.33 -3.28
C GLN A 69 -12.37 16.97 -3.60
N HIS A 70 -13.36 16.15 -3.94
CA HIS A 70 -14.71 16.61 -4.29
C HIS A 70 -15.64 16.81 -3.08
N LEU A 71 -15.20 16.46 -1.86
CA LEU A 71 -16.00 16.67 -0.65
C LEU A 71 -15.63 18.02 -0.02
N PRO A 72 -16.60 18.94 0.22
CA PRO A 72 -16.32 20.17 0.96
C PRO A 72 -15.76 19.80 2.33
N ARG A 73 -14.53 20.25 2.63
CA ARG A 73 -13.85 19.90 3.89
C ARG A 73 -14.58 20.44 5.12
N THR A 74 -15.33 21.53 4.94
CA THR A 74 -16.15 22.20 5.96
C THR A 74 -17.30 22.97 5.30
N PRO A 75 -18.43 23.25 5.99
CA PRO A 75 -19.51 24.09 5.46
C PRO A 75 -19.03 25.51 5.08
N ALA A 76 -17.98 26.02 5.72
CA ALA A 76 -17.32 27.28 5.34
C ALA A 76 -16.66 27.26 3.94
N SER A 77 -16.36 26.07 3.40
CA SER A 77 -15.78 25.88 2.06
C SER A 77 -16.81 25.60 0.97
N ALA A 78 -18.11 25.59 1.31
CA ALA A 78 -19.21 25.36 0.36
C ALA A 78 -19.84 26.66 -0.18
N GLY A 79 -19.41 27.84 0.29
CA GLY A 79 -20.02 29.14 -0.01
C GLY A 79 -19.13 30.18 -0.69
N LEU A 80 -18.00 29.78 -1.28
CA LEU A 80 -17.20 30.59 -2.22
C LEU A 80 -17.32 30.01 -3.62
#